data_AF-A0A1X0E9J7-F1
#
_entry.id   AF-A0A1X0E9J7-F1
#
_cell.length_a   1.000
_cell.length_b   1.000
_cell.length_c   1.000
_cell.angle_alpha   90.00
_cell.angle_beta   90.00
_cell.angle_gamma   90.00
#
_symmetry.space_group_name_H-M   'P 1'
#
loop_
_entity.id
_entity.type
_entity.pdbx_description
1 polymer ?
#
loop_
_entity_poly.entity_id
_entity_poly.type
_entity_poly.pdbx_seq_one_letter_code
_entity_poly.pdbx_strand_id
1 'polypeptide(L)' 'MNFATLPPEINSLRMFAGAGVGPMLSAAAAWDDLAEELAAVAESFGEVTSGLSGGAWQGPASVAMAEAATPYVSWLNT' A
#
# COMPACT_ATOMS: atom_id res chain seq x y z
N MET A 1 -9.25 6.72 30.33
CA MET A 1 -7.94 7.22 30.80
C MET A 1 -8.08 8.71 31.04
N ASN A 2 -7.66 9.25 32.19
CA ASN A 2 -7.73 10.69 32.47
C ASN A 2 -6.34 11.22 32.85
N PHE A 3 -5.73 12.03 31.99
CA PHE A 3 -4.41 12.62 32.22
C PHE A 3 -4.44 13.86 33.13
N ALA A 4 -5.60 14.49 33.31
CA ALA A 4 -5.77 15.71 34.11
C ALA A 4 -5.64 15.46 35.62
N THR A 5 -5.70 14.20 36.07
CA THR A 5 -5.49 13.85 37.48
C THR A 5 -4.01 13.66 37.84
N LEU A 6 -3.10 13.73 36.86
CA LEU A 6 -1.65 13.63 37.09
C LEU A 6 -1.03 15.03 37.17
N PRO A 7 -0.01 15.24 38.04
CA PRO A 7 0.70 16.49 38.09
C PRO A 7 1.48 16.74 36.78
N PRO A 8 1.73 18.00 36.42
CA PRO A 8 2.32 18.37 35.12
C PRO A 8 3.67 17.70 34.88
N GLU A 9 4.49 17.51 35.90
CA GLU A 9 5.81 16.88 35.83
C GLU A 9 5.74 15.47 35.22
N ILE A 10 4.70 14.70 35.55
CA ILE A 10 4.51 13.34 35.04
C ILE A 10 4.11 13.34 33.58
N ASN A 11 3.17 14.22 33.20
CA ASN A 11 2.74 14.33 31.80
C ASN A 11 3.87 14.89 30.91
N SER A 12 4.61 15.88 31.39
CA SER A 12 5.78 16.44 30.70
C SER A 12 6.88 15.40 30.52
N LEU A 13 7.25 14.66 31.57
CA LEU A 13 8.26 13.59 31.46
C LEU A 13 7.86 12.55 30.42
N ARG A 14 6.59 12.12 30.37
CA ARG A 14 6.10 11.16 29.38
C ARG A 14 6.13 11.71 27.95
N MET A 15 5.86 13.00 27.77
CA MET A 15 5.84 13.64 26.46
C MET A 15 7.26 13.87 25.90
N PHE A 16 8.20 14.25 26.77
CA PHE A 16 9.56 14.61 26.35
C PHE A 16 10.55 13.45 26.38
N ALA A 17 10.22 12.34 27.05
CA ALA A 17 10.96 11.10 26.95
C ALA A 17 10.54 10.30 25.71
N GLY A 18 11.43 9.41 25.24
CA GLY A 18 11.15 8.47 24.15
C GLY A 18 11.83 8.82 22.84
N ALA A 19 11.47 8.09 21.79
CA ALA A 19 12.15 8.13 20.49
C ALA A 19 11.75 9.31 19.58
N GLY A 20 10.84 10.17 20.03
CA GLY A 20 10.31 11.27 19.23
C GLY A 20 9.55 10.79 17.99
N VAL A 21 9.49 11.63 16.96
CA VAL A 21 8.72 11.37 15.73
C VAL A 21 9.46 10.50 14.70
N GLY A 22 10.77 10.28 14.88
CA GLY A 22 11.62 9.58 13.90
C GLY A 22 11.08 8.22 13.45
N PRO A 23 10.66 7.32 14.38
CA PRO A 23 10.07 6.04 14.00
C PRO A 23 8.79 6.17 13.15
N MET A 24 7.95 7.18 13.44
CA MET A 24 6.72 7.42 12.67
C MET A 24 7.04 7.94 11.27
N LEU A 25 8.05 8.80 11.13
CA LEU A 25 8.51 9.27 9.82
C LEU A 25 9.14 8.15 8.98
N SER A 26 9.91 7.26 9.62
CA SER A 26 10.46 6.08 8.94
C SER A 26 9.35 5.12 8.48
N ALA A 27 8.32 4.93 9.30
CA ALA A 27 7.17 4.10 8.92
C ALA A 27 6.38 4.76 7.77
N ALA A 28 6.20 6.09 7.80
CA ALA A 28 5.54 6.82 6.72
C ALA A 28 6.28 6.65 5.38
N ALA A 29 7.60 6.85 5.37
CA ALA A 29 8.41 6.65 4.17
C ALA A 29 8.31 5.21 3.64
N ALA A 30 8.34 4.20 4.52
CA ALA A 30 8.18 2.81 4.10
C ALA A 30 6.78 2.50 3.53
N TRP A 31 5.73 3.18 4.02
CA TRP A 31 4.40 3.07 3.45
C TRP A 31 4.29 3.75 2.08
N ASP A 32 4.95 4.90 1.90
CA ASP A 32 5.03 5.59 0.61
C ASP A 32 5.76 4.70 -0.42
N ASP A 33 6.93 4.13 -0.05
CA ASP A 33 7.69 3.21 -0.90
C ASP A 33 6.84 1.99 -1.32
N LEU A 34 6.10 1.40 -0.37
CA LEU A 34 5.22 0.27 -0.66
C LEU A 34 4.08 0.66 -1.63
N ALA A 35 3.52 1.86 -1.50
CA ALA A 35 2.48 2.34 -2.40
C ALA A 35 3.02 2.55 -3.82
N GLU A 36 4.23 3.10 -3.97
CA GLU A 36 4.90 3.25 -5.27
C GLU A 36 5.14 1.90 -5.94
N GLU A 37 5.65 0.91 -5.20
CA GLU A 37 5.89 -0.43 -5.72
C GLU A 37 4.59 -1.14 -6.12
N LEU A 38 3.51 -1.01 -5.33
CA LEU A 38 2.20 -1.57 -5.69
C LEU A 38 1.65 -0.96 -6.97
N ALA A 39 1.80 0.35 -7.17
CA ALA A 39 1.39 1.03 -8.39
C ALA A 39 2.20 0.55 -9.62
N ALA A 40 3.52 0.41 -9.48
CA ALA A 40 4.38 -0.10 -10.55
C ALA A 40 4.04 -1.56 -10.92
N VAL A 41 3.72 -2.40 -9.92
CA VAL A 41 3.28 -3.78 -10.15
C VAL A 41 1.90 -3.81 -10.82
N ALA A 42 0.98 -2.92 -10.45
CA ALA A 42 -0.33 -2.80 -11.09
C ALA A 42 -0.20 -2.48 -12.59
N GLU A 43 0.65 -1.51 -12.92
CA GLU A 43 0.95 -1.11 -14.30
C GLU A 43 1.56 -2.28 -15.09
N SER A 44 2.64 -2.87 -14.58
CA SER A 44 3.33 -3.98 -15.24
C SER A 44 2.44 -5.20 -15.46
N PHE A 45 1.65 -5.58 -14.46
CA PHE A 45 0.73 -6.71 -14.58
C PHE A 45 -0.40 -6.40 -15.58
N GLY A 46 -0.92 -5.17 -15.57
CA GLY A 46 -1.89 -4.69 -16.55
C GLY A 46 -1.35 -4.74 -17.98
N GLU A 47 -0.11 -4.31 -18.20
CA GLU A 47 0.55 -4.38 -19.52
C GLU A 47 0.70 -5.82 -20.02
N VAL A 48 1.18 -6.73 -19.17
CA VAL A 48 1.39 -8.14 -19.57
C VAL A 48 0.05 -8.80 -19.90
N THR A 49 -0.97 -8.60 -19.08
CA THR A 49 -2.28 -9.24 -19.28
C THR A 49 -3.04 -8.67 -20.49
N SER A 50 -2.95 -7.36 -20.72
CA SER A 50 -3.51 -6.72 -21.92
C SER A 50 -2.74 -7.10 -23.19
N GLY A 51 -1.41 -7.12 -23.16
CA GLY A 51 -0.59 -7.56 -24.29
C GLY A 51 -0.81 -9.02 -24.67
N LEU A 52 -0.98 -9.89 -23.68
CA LEU A 52 -1.25 -11.31 -23.86
C LEU A 52 -2.61 -11.55 -24.55
N SER A 53 -3.66 -10.82 -24.15
CA SER A 53 -5.02 -10.96 -24.72
C SER A 53 -5.26 -10.15 -26.01
N GLY A 54 -4.53 -9.05 -26.20
CA GLY A 54 -4.58 -8.21 -27.39
C GLY A 54 -3.68 -8.68 -28.54
N GLY A 55 -2.82 -9.67 -28.29
CA GLY A 55 -1.86 -10.21 -29.26
C GLY A 55 -2.38 -11.41 -30.06
N ALA A 56 -1.50 -12.41 -30.24
CA ALA A 56 -1.80 -13.61 -31.01
C ALA A 56 -2.73 -14.60 -30.29
N TRP A 57 -2.83 -14.53 -28.96
CA TRP A 57 -3.69 -15.42 -28.18
C TRP A 57 -5.10 -14.85 -28.08
N GLN A 58 -6.00 -15.38 -28.91
CA GLN A 58 -7.37 -14.90 -29.03
C GLN A 58 -8.40 -16.02 -28.82
N GLY A 59 -9.66 -15.61 -28.61
CA GLY A 59 -10.80 -16.51 -28.42
C GLY A 59 -11.22 -16.66 -26.96
N PRO A 60 -12.18 -17.56 -26.66
CA PRO A 60 -12.84 -17.63 -25.36
C PRO A 60 -11.90 -17.85 -24.18
N ALA A 61 -10.81 -18.61 -24.37
CA ALA A 61 -9.82 -18.85 -23.33
C ALA A 61 -9.01 -17.58 -22.97
N SER A 62 -8.71 -16.73 -23.96
CA SER A 62 -8.03 -15.46 -23.76
C SER A 62 -8.90 -14.47 -22.98
N VAL A 63 -10.19 -14.41 -23.32
CA VAL A 63 -11.19 -13.60 -22.60
C VAL A 63 -11.32 -14.05 -21.14
N ALA A 64 -11.46 -15.35 -20.90
CA ALA A 64 -11.56 -15.90 -19.54
C ALA A 64 -10.33 -15.57 -18.67
N MET A 65 -9.12 -15.54 -19.26
CA MET A 65 -7.91 -15.15 -18.53
C MET A 65 -7.89 -13.65 -18.19
N ALA A 66 -8.29 -12.78 -19.13
CA ALA A 66 -8.38 -11.34 -18.86
C ALA A 66 -9.38 -11.04 -17.72
N GLU A 67 -10.52 -11.73 -17.71
CA GLU A 67 -11.50 -11.63 -16.62
C GLU A 67 -10.91 -12.12 -15.28
N ALA A 68 -10.20 -13.25 -15.28
CA ALA A 68 -9.56 -13.79 -14.08
C ALA A 68 -8.48 -12.86 -13.48
N ALA A 69 -7.81 -12.06 -14.32
CA ALA A 69 -6.79 -11.10 -13.90
C ALA A 69 -7.37 -9.83 -13.24
N THR A 70 -8.62 -9.48 -13.54
CA THR A 70 -9.24 -8.20 -13.15
C THR A 70 -9.29 -7.96 -11.63
N PRO A 71 -9.69 -8.94 -10.78
CA PRO A 71 -9.76 -8.72 -9.33
C PRO A 71 -8.39 -8.40 -8.71
N TYR A 72 -7.31 -8.98 -9.24
CA TYR A 72 -5.96 -8.76 -8.73
C TYR A 72 -5.43 -7.36 -9.09
N VAL A 73 -5.64 -6.92 -10.33
CA VAL A 73 -5.31 -5.54 -10.75
C VAL A 73 -6.12 -4.53 -9.94
N SER A 74 -7.40 -4.81 -9.68
CA SER A 74 -8.24 -3.95 -8.84
C SER A 74 -7.66 -3.82 -7.44
N TRP A 75 -7.25 -4.93 -6.81
CA TRP A 75 -6.63 -4.94 -5.49
C TRP A 75 -5.29 -4.21 -5.43
N LEU A 76 -4.46 -4.29 -6.48
CA LEU A 76 -3.20 -3.53 -6.53
C LEU A 76 -3.39 -2.01 -6.60
N ASN A 77 -4.57 -1.54 -7.02
CA ASN A 77 -4.91 -0.13 -7.16
C ASN A 77 -5.72 0.43 -5.97
N THR A 78 -5.95 -0.34 -4.90
CA THR A 78 -6.62 0.13 -3.68
C THR A 78 -5.61 0.62 -2.64
#